data_AF-A0A7W4DXU9-F1
#
_entry.id   AF-A0A7W4DXU9-F1
#
_cell.length_a   1.000
_cell.length_b   1.000
_cell.length_c   1.000
_cell.angle_alpha   90.00
_cell.angle_beta   90.00
_cell.angle_gamma   90.00
#
_symmetry.space_group_name_H-M   'P 1'
#
loop_
_entity.id
_entity.type
_entity.pdbx_description
1 polymer ?
#
loop_
_entity_poly.entity_id
_entity_poly.type
_entity_poly.pdbx_seq_one_letter_code
_entity_poly.pdbx_strand_id
1 'polypeptide(L)'
;MRNTKRIGTALGCETHLNLSMKTMTLTVRDEETGDIITEVIDIPTLPIKFVLNSDLSALSWEIHDRKLSIDEAEKRYQEVLAGANRQPFWQAWLLISMPNACFCALFGGDLFACLLVALDTAVGFYLRKFLIGRGLNHYVAITLAAAISIAIPVLGIYLGCPTETGSTALATSVLYLIPGVPLINGIIDIVEGHTLSGTSRLIHGALIILSIACGMAITLLIATGNIAKI
;
A
#
# COMPACT_ATOMS: atom_id res chain seq x y z
N MET A 1 -12.05 -11.70 8.97
CA MET A 1 -12.23 -12.96 9.73
C MET A 1 -12.40 -12.72 11.23
N ARG A 2 -11.37 -12.32 11.99
CA ARG A 2 -11.49 -12.15 13.46
C ARG A 2 -12.59 -11.17 13.89
N ASN A 3 -12.65 -9.99 13.25
CA ASN A 3 -13.66 -8.98 13.55
C ASN A 3 -15.09 -9.48 13.24
N THR A 4 -15.27 -10.13 12.08
CA THR A 4 -16.55 -10.73 11.66
C THR A 4 -17.05 -11.76 12.67
N LYS A 5 -16.17 -12.68 13.11
CA LYS A 5 -16.51 -13.69 14.12
C LYS A 5 -16.92 -13.07 15.45
N ARG A 6 -16.21 -12.03 15.88
CA ARG A 6 -16.55 -11.29 17.11
C ARG A 6 -17.92 -10.63 17.04
N ILE A 7 -18.24 -9.97 15.93
CA ILE A 7 -19.54 -9.33 15.71
C ILE A 7 -20.65 -10.39 15.68
N GLY A 8 -20.45 -11.50 14.96
CA GLY A 8 -21.41 -12.61 14.92
C GLY A 8 -21.75 -13.13 16.32
N THR A 9 -20.73 -13.48 17.11
CA THR A 9 -20.94 -13.97 18.48
C THR A 9 -21.62 -12.93 19.39
N ALA A 10 -21.32 -11.64 19.22
CA ALA A 10 -21.98 -10.58 19.98
C ALA A 10 -23.49 -10.45 19.69
N LEU A 11 -23.89 -10.82 18.46
CA LEU A 11 -25.27 -10.78 17.98
C LEU A 11 -26.01 -12.12 18.08
N GLY A 12 -25.39 -13.16 18.66
CA GLY A 12 -25.99 -14.50 18.76
C GLY A 12 -26.00 -15.28 17.44
N CYS A 13 -25.09 -14.98 16.53
CA CYS A 13 -24.97 -15.68 15.25
C CYS A 13 -23.62 -16.39 15.10
N GLU A 14 -23.63 -17.58 14.52
CA GLU A 14 -22.43 -18.27 14.08
C GLU A 14 -22.08 -17.81 12.65
N THR A 15 -20.88 -17.24 12.47
CA THR A 15 -20.43 -16.73 11.17
C THR A 15 -19.28 -17.54 10.59
N HIS A 16 -19.41 -17.96 9.33
CA HIS A 16 -18.36 -18.57 8.52
C HIS A 16 -18.00 -17.67 7.35
N LEU A 17 -16.71 -17.34 7.21
CA LEU A 17 -16.23 -16.43 6.17
C LEU A 17 -15.23 -17.15 5.27
N ASN A 18 -15.46 -17.10 3.96
CA ASN A 18 -14.48 -17.52 2.96
C ASN A 18 -14.07 -16.32 2.11
N LEU A 19 -12.77 -16.10 1.96
CA LEU A 19 -12.20 -14.98 1.22
C LEU A 19 -11.50 -15.51 -0.03
N SER A 20 -11.94 -15.03 -1.19
CA SER A 20 -11.26 -15.16 -2.46
C SER A 20 -10.61 -13.83 -2.87
N MET A 21 -9.92 -13.80 -4.02
CA MET A 21 -9.22 -12.61 -4.49
C MET A 21 -10.17 -11.43 -4.81
N LYS A 22 -11.36 -11.73 -5.33
CA LYS A 22 -12.35 -10.74 -5.77
C LYS A 22 -13.72 -10.89 -5.14
N THR A 23 -13.94 -11.96 -4.38
CA THR A 23 -15.23 -12.25 -3.78
C THR A 23 -15.06 -12.68 -2.33
N MET A 24 -16.05 -12.36 -1.52
CA MET A 24 -16.18 -12.77 -0.14
C MET A 24 -17.49 -13.51 0.01
N THR A 25 -17.44 -14.75 0.49
CA THR A 25 -18.63 -15.51 0.87
C THR A 25 -18.80 -15.41 2.38
N LEU A 26 -19.93 -14.89 2.83
CA LEU A 26 -20.32 -14.82 4.23
C LEU A 26 -21.53 -15.71 4.46
N THR A 27 -21.39 -16.68 5.35
CA THR A 27 -22.49 -17.51 5.85
C THR A 27 -22.75 -17.14 7.29
N VAL A 28 -23.99 -16.79 7.61
CA VAL A 28 -24.47 -16.48 8.96
C VAL A 28 -25.54 -17.49 9.31
N ARG A 29 -25.40 -18.13 10.47
CA ARG A 29 -26.40 -18.99 11.08
C ARG A 29 -26.91 -18.32 12.34
N ASP A 30 -28.21 -18.16 12.44
CA ASP A 30 -28.87 -17.72 13.67
C ASP A 30 -28.92 -18.89 14.66
N GLU A 31 -28.48 -18.67 15.91
CA GLU A 31 -28.49 -19.73 16.94
C GLU A 31 -29.88 -19.99 17.53
N GLU A 32 -30.79 -19.00 17.50
CA GLU A 32 -32.16 -19.14 18.02
C GLU A 32 -33.11 -19.76 17.00
N THR A 33 -33.08 -19.28 15.75
CA THR A 33 -34.00 -19.78 14.71
C THR A 33 -33.42 -20.97 13.93
N GLY A 34 -32.10 -21.11 13.91
CA GLY A 34 -31.40 -22.10 13.09
C GLY A 34 -31.34 -21.74 11.60
N ASP A 35 -31.84 -20.57 11.21
CA ASP A 35 -31.82 -20.10 9.83
C ASP A 35 -30.38 -19.86 9.37
N ILE A 36 -30.10 -20.19 8.10
CA ILE A 36 -28.79 -20.02 7.49
C ILE A 36 -28.93 -19.15 6.25
N ILE A 37 -28.21 -18.03 6.26
CA ILE A 37 -28.14 -17.11 5.13
C ILE A 37 -26.70 -17.13 4.61
N THR A 38 -26.54 -17.30 3.31
CA THR A 38 -25.23 -17.21 2.64
C THR A 38 -25.28 -16.16 1.55
N GLU A 39 -24.38 -15.21 1.61
CA GLU A 39 -24.23 -14.15 0.62
C GLU A 39 -22.83 -14.15 0.03
N VAL A 40 -22.74 -13.86 -1.27
CA VAL A 40 -21.47 -13.71 -1.98
C VAL A 40 -21.37 -12.27 -2.45
N ILE A 41 -20.36 -11.55 -1.96
CA ILE A 41 -20.17 -10.13 -2.17
C ILE A 41 -18.86 -9.91 -2.92
N ASP A 42 -18.87 -9.04 -3.93
CA ASP A 42 -17.65 -8.62 -4.61
C ASP A 42 -16.80 -7.72 -3.71
N ILE A 43 -15.48 -7.95 -3.71
CA ILE A 43 -14.52 -7.15 -2.95
C ILE A 43 -14.02 -6.01 -3.86
N PRO A 44 -14.39 -4.74 -3.59
CA PRO A 44 -13.89 -3.62 -4.36
C PRO A 44 -12.39 -3.41 -4.12
N THR A 45 -11.70 -2.82 -5.09
CA THR A 45 -10.30 -2.44 -4.95
C THR A 45 -10.17 -1.22 -4.03
N LEU A 46 -9.94 -1.47 -2.75
CA LEU A 46 -9.74 -0.44 -1.74
C LEU A 46 -8.24 -0.18 -1.49
N PRO A 47 -7.82 1.08 -1.30
CA PRO A 47 -6.47 1.38 -0.84
C PRO A 47 -6.26 0.88 0.59
N ILE A 48 -5.01 0.58 0.94
CA ILE A 48 -4.63 0.18 2.30
C ILE A 48 -4.84 1.38 3.23
N LYS A 49 -5.80 1.27 4.14
CA LYS A 49 -6.10 2.28 5.16
C LYS A 49 -6.02 1.65 6.55
N PHE A 50 -4.83 1.70 7.17
CA PHE A 50 -4.62 1.11 8.51
C PHE A 50 -5.50 1.75 9.59
N VAL A 51 -5.75 3.06 9.50
CA VAL A 51 -6.65 3.78 10.43
C VAL A 51 -8.06 3.20 10.35
N LEU A 52 -8.63 3.11 9.13
CA LEU A 52 -9.95 2.51 8.93
C LEU A 52 -10.01 1.06 9.44
N ASN A 53 -8.98 0.26 9.16
CA ASN A 53 -8.92 -1.12 9.66
C ASN A 53 -8.87 -1.18 11.20
N SER A 54 -8.16 -0.26 11.84
CA SER A 54 -8.09 -0.14 13.29
C SER A 54 -9.43 0.30 13.88
N ASP A 55 -10.08 1.30 13.29
CA ASP A 55 -11.37 1.81 13.74
C ASP A 55 -12.48 0.76 13.61
N LEU A 56 -12.48 -0.01 12.51
CA LEU A 56 -13.41 -1.15 12.33
C LEU A 56 -13.13 -2.28 13.34
N SER A 57 -11.86 -2.52 13.68
CA SER A 57 -11.50 -3.47 14.73
C SER A 57 -11.98 -2.99 16.11
N ALA A 58 -11.82 -1.70 16.42
CA ALA A 58 -12.32 -1.10 17.65
C ALA A 58 -13.85 -1.15 17.73
N LEU A 59 -14.56 -0.87 16.63
CA LEU A 59 -16.01 -0.99 16.54
C LEU A 59 -16.46 -2.43 16.83
N SER A 60 -15.77 -3.44 16.30
CA SER A 60 -16.13 -4.84 16.58
C SER A 60 -16.00 -5.20 18.08
N TRP A 61 -15.06 -4.57 18.80
CA TRP A 61 -14.98 -4.69 20.25
C TRP A 61 -16.09 -3.92 20.96
N GLU A 62 -16.41 -2.69 20.51
CA GLU A 62 -17.49 -1.89 21.08
C GLU A 62 -18.84 -2.61 20.97
N ILE A 63 -19.13 -3.23 19.83
CA ILE A 63 -20.33 -4.06 19.61
C ILE A 63 -20.37 -5.23 20.60
N HIS A 64 -19.25 -5.93 20.77
CA HIS A 64 -19.17 -7.08 21.67
C HIS A 64 -19.31 -6.68 23.14
N ASP A 65 -18.58 -5.66 23.59
CA ASP A 65 -18.49 -5.31 25.00
C ASP A 65 -19.74 -4.55 25.47
N ARG A 66 -20.35 -3.74 24.60
CA ARG A 66 -21.56 -2.97 24.93
C ARG A 66 -22.85 -3.63 24.47
N LYS A 67 -22.77 -4.77 23.77
CA LYS A 67 -23.92 -5.47 23.17
C LYS A 67 -24.82 -4.52 22.38
N LEU A 68 -24.20 -3.75 21.48
CA LEU A 68 -24.93 -2.79 20.64
C LEU A 68 -25.98 -3.52 19.81
N SER A 69 -27.15 -2.90 19.63
CA SER A 69 -28.14 -3.40 18.69
C SER A 69 -27.63 -3.30 17.25
N ILE A 70 -28.25 -4.04 16.31
CA ILE A 70 -27.88 -3.99 14.89
C ILE A 70 -27.98 -2.56 14.35
N ASP A 71 -29.05 -1.84 14.68
CA ASP A 71 -29.25 -0.44 14.26
C ASP A 71 -28.16 0.50 14.79
N GLU A 72 -27.74 0.32 16.05
CA GLU A 72 -26.66 1.11 16.65
C GLU A 72 -25.29 0.79 16.04
N ALA A 73 -25.03 -0.49 15.81
CA ALA A 73 -23.82 -0.98 15.15
C ALA A 73 -23.71 -0.42 13.72
N GLU A 74 -24.81 -0.41 12.97
CA GLU A 74 -24.87 0.17 11.62
C GLU A 74 -24.65 1.68 11.65
N LYS A 75 -25.29 2.40 12.56
CA LYS A 75 -25.04 3.84 12.72
C LYS A 75 -23.58 4.16 12.99
N ARG A 76 -22.95 3.45 13.93
CA ARG A 76 -21.51 3.63 14.25
C ARG A 76 -20.60 3.22 13.10
N TYR A 77 -20.95 2.19 12.36
CA TYR A 77 -20.24 1.81 11.14
C TYR A 77 -20.24 2.96 10.12
N GLN A 78 -21.38 3.60 9.87
CA GLN A 78 -21.46 4.74 8.96
C GLN A 78 -20.66 5.95 9.47
N GLU A 79 -20.64 6.21 10.78
CA GLU A 79 -19.81 7.27 11.38
C GLU A 79 -18.30 7.02 11.16
N VAL A 80 -17.84 5.77 11.33
CA VAL A 80 -16.45 5.37 11.05
C VAL A 80 -16.11 5.57 9.58
N LEU A 81 -17.00 5.17 8.67
CA LEU A 81 -16.80 5.36 7.23
C LEU A 81 -16.72 6.84 6.85
N ALA A 82 -17.59 7.69 7.41
CA ALA A 82 -17.59 9.13 7.17
C ALA A 82 -16.29 9.79 7.67
N GLY A 83 -15.72 9.29 8.77
CA GLY A 83 -14.46 9.77 9.34
C GLY A 83 -13.19 9.32 8.60
N ALA A 84 -13.27 8.33 7.70
CA ALA A 84 -12.11 7.61 7.15
C ALA A 84 -11.31 8.36 6.06
N ASN A 85 -11.65 9.62 5.74
CA ASN A 85 -11.00 10.40 4.67
C ASN A 85 -10.30 11.67 5.19
N ARG A 86 -9.37 11.50 6.12
CA ARG A 86 -8.78 12.63 6.88
C ARG A 86 -7.38 13.07 6.46
N GLN A 87 -6.69 12.38 5.57
CA GLN A 87 -5.29 12.73 5.28
C GLN A 87 -5.18 13.71 4.10
N PRO A 88 -4.85 15.00 4.34
CA PRO A 88 -4.57 15.93 3.27
C PRO A 88 -3.30 15.52 2.52
N PHE A 89 -3.25 15.87 1.23
CA PHE A 89 -2.17 15.44 0.34
C PHE A 89 -0.78 15.89 0.82
N TRP A 90 -0.65 17.11 1.36
CA TRP A 90 0.62 17.65 1.81
C TRP A 90 1.24 16.83 2.95
N GLN A 91 0.40 16.26 3.84
CA GLN A 91 0.89 15.39 4.92
C GLN A 91 1.45 14.10 4.35
N ALA A 92 0.73 13.44 3.43
CA ALA A 92 1.20 12.21 2.79
C ALA A 92 2.51 12.45 2.01
N TRP A 93 2.61 13.58 1.31
CA TRP A 93 3.81 13.96 0.56
C TRP A 93 5.05 14.09 1.45
N LEU A 94 4.94 14.75 2.61
CA LEU A 94 6.03 14.86 3.58
C LEU A 94 6.34 13.52 4.26
N LEU A 95 5.30 12.79 4.69
CA LEU A 95 5.41 11.51 5.39
C LEU A 95 5.99 10.38 4.53
N ILE A 96 6.01 10.53 3.20
CA ILE A 96 6.64 9.56 2.29
C ILE A 96 8.07 9.98 1.97
N SER A 97 8.31 11.28 1.78
CA SER A 97 9.62 11.79 1.38
C SER A 97 10.64 11.75 2.52
N MET A 98 10.25 12.11 3.74
CA MET A 98 11.17 12.14 4.88
C MET A 98 11.70 10.74 5.26
N PRO A 99 10.86 9.69 5.41
CA PRO A 99 11.36 8.37 5.73
C PRO A 99 12.27 7.80 4.64
N ASN A 100 12.02 8.12 3.37
CA ASN A 100 12.87 7.65 2.28
C ASN A 100 14.28 8.27 2.36
N ALA A 101 14.37 9.55 2.70
CA ALA A 101 15.64 10.21 3.00
C ALA A 101 16.33 9.60 4.23
N CYS A 102 15.57 9.26 5.28
CA CYS A 102 16.12 8.56 6.44
C CYS A 102 16.64 7.16 6.09
N PHE A 103 16.01 6.44 5.16
CA PHE A 103 16.56 5.17 4.66
C PHE A 103 17.87 5.39 3.91
N CYS A 104 17.98 6.46 3.11
CA CYS A 104 19.25 6.84 2.50
C CYS A 104 20.35 7.01 3.56
N ALA A 105 20.08 7.77 4.62
CA ALA A 105 21.01 7.92 5.74
C ALA A 105 21.33 6.59 6.43
N LEU A 106 20.34 5.71 6.62
CA LEU A 106 20.51 4.40 7.24
C LEU A 106 21.44 3.48 6.44
N PHE A 107 21.40 3.56 5.11
CA PHE A 107 22.30 2.83 4.21
C PHE A 107 23.66 3.53 4.00
N GLY A 108 23.98 4.54 4.83
CA GLY A 108 25.26 5.25 4.81
C GLY A 108 25.32 6.41 3.80
N GLY A 109 24.18 6.92 3.35
CA GLY A 109 24.10 8.09 2.48
C GLY A 109 24.52 9.38 3.19
N ASP A 110 25.24 10.24 2.49
CA ASP A 110 25.60 11.58 2.96
C ASP A 110 24.39 12.52 2.94
N LEU A 111 24.55 13.72 3.52
CA LEU A 111 23.46 14.70 3.61
C LEU A 111 22.93 15.11 2.22
N PHE A 112 23.80 15.21 1.21
CA PHE A 112 23.40 15.61 -0.13
C PHE A 112 22.63 14.49 -0.85
N ALA A 113 23.05 13.24 -0.69
CA ALA A 113 22.31 12.06 -1.12
C ALA A 113 20.92 12.01 -0.48
N CYS A 114 20.81 12.26 0.82
CA CYS A 114 19.53 12.31 1.52
C CYS A 114 18.60 13.41 0.97
N LEU A 115 19.14 14.59 0.66
CA LEU A 115 18.38 15.70 0.06
C LEU A 115 17.90 15.37 -1.36
N LEU A 116 18.75 14.74 -2.17
CA LEU A 116 18.38 14.26 -3.50
C LEU A 116 17.25 13.22 -3.41
N VAL A 117 17.35 12.27 -2.49
CA VAL A 117 16.32 11.25 -2.24
C VAL A 117 15.02 11.87 -1.75
N ALA A 118 15.08 12.84 -0.84
CA ALA A 118 13.89 13.55 -0.39
C ALA A 118 13.17 14.24 -1.57
N LEU A 119 13.93 14.92 -2.44
CA LEU A 119 13.39 15.61 -3.60
C LEU A 119 12.83 14.65 -4.65
N ASP A 120 13.55 13.58 -4.96
CA ASP A 120 13.12 12.61 -5.96
C ASP A 120 11.86 11.85 -5.57
N THR A 121 11.70 11.61 -4.27
CA THR A 121 10.58 10.87 -3.72
C THR A 121 9.35 11.78 -3.70
N ALA A 122 9.54 13.03 -3.32
CA ALA A 122 8.52 14.07 -3.41
C ALA A 122 7.97 14.22 -4.84
N VAL A 123 8.85 14.34 -5.83
CA VAL A 123 8.47 14.52 -7.23
C VAL A 123 7.85 13.24 -7.80
N GLY A 124 8.48 12.09 -7.57
CA GLY A 124 8.00 10.80 -8.06
C GLY A 124 6.65 10.41 -7.47
N PHE A 125 6.43 10.64 -6.17
CA PHE A 125 5.14 10.40 -5.53
C PHE A 125 4.03 11.32 -6.08
N TYR A 126 4.33 12.60 -6.26
CA TYR A 126 3.39 13.55 -6.89
C TYR A 126 3.02 13.09 -8.31
N LEU A 127 4.02 12.76 -9.13
CA LEU A 127 3.79 12.27 -10.49
C LEU A 127 2.93 11.01 -10.51
N ARG A 128 3.27 10.00 -9.69
CA ARG A 128 2.51 8.75 -9.61
C ARG A 128 1.04 9.04 -9.31
N LYS A 129 0.77 9.88 -8.32
CA LYS A 129 -0.60 10.25 -7.93
C LYS A 129 -1.32 10.98 -9.06
N PHE A 130 -0.64 11.92 -9.71
CA PHE A 130 -1.18 12.68 -10.83
C PHE A 130 -1.54 11.81 -12.03
N LEU A 131 -0.66 10.87 -12.41
CA LEU A 131 -0.89 9.94 -13.52
C LEU A 131 -2.06 8.99 -13.23
N ILE A 132 -2.11 8.43 -12.02
CA ILE A 132 -3.23 7.57 -11.59
C ILE A 132 -4.54 8.37 -11.58
N GLY A 133 -4.52 9.64 -11.12
CA GLY A 133 -5.69 10.52 -11.14
C GLY A 133 -6.20 10.83 -12.55
N ARG A 134 -5.36 10.69 -13.58
CA ARG A 134 -5.75 10.80 -15.00
C ARG A 134 -6.21 9.48 -15.63
N GLY A 135 -6.30 8.40 -14.84
CA GLY A 135 -6.75 7.09 -15.33
C GLY A 135 -5.67 6.28 -16.04
N LEU A 136 -4.38 6.65 -15.93
CA LEU A 136 -3.32 5.78 -16.43
C LEU A 136 -3.26 4.47 -15.64
N ASN A 137 -2.85 3.40 -16.34
CA ASN A 137 -2.61 2.10 -15.73
C ASN A 137 -1.58 2.23 -14.59
N HIS A 138 -1.89 1.60 -13.45
CA HIS A 138 -1.07 1.59 -12.25
C HIS A 138 0.40 1.23 -12.51
N TYR A 139 0.65 0.21 -13.33
CA TYR A 139 2.00 -0.25 -13.66
C TYR A 139 2.79 0.80 -14.45
N VAL A 140 2.15 1.44 -15.44
CA VAL A 140 2.77 2.51 -16.24
C VAL A 140 3.09 3.72 -15.38
N ALA A 141 2.16 4.11 -14.49
CA ALA A 141 2.40 5.22 -13.56
C ALA A 141 3.58 4.94 -12.61
N ILE A 142 3.74 3.70 -12.14
CA ILE A 142 4.90 3.30 -11.34
C ILE A 142 6.19 3.35 -12.14
N THR A 143 6.21 2.83 -13.38
CA THR A 143 7.39 2.86 -14.24
C THR A 143 7.87 4.29 -14.48
N LEU A 144 6.96 5.22 -14.78
CA LEU A 144 7.29 6.63 -15.01
C LEU A 144 7.75 7.33 -13.72
N ALA A 145 7.13 7.02 -12.59
CA ALA A 145 7.54 7.54 -11.28
C ALA A 145 8.94 7.05 -10.90
N ALA A 146 9.23 5.76 -11.08
CA ALA A 146 10.55 5.18 -10.83
C ALA A 146 11.61 5.83 -11.74
N ALA A 147 11.27 6.05 -13.02
CA ALA A 147 12.19 6.71 -13.96
C ALA A 147 12.55 8.13 -13.50
N ILE A 148 11.57 8.93 -13.11
CA ILE A 148 11.81 10.30 -12.60
C ILE A 148 12.55 10.29 -11.26
N SER A 149 12.22 9.35 -10.37
CA SER A 149 12.92 9.22 -9.08
C SER A 149 14.40 8.88 -9.26
N ILE A 150 14.78 8.14 -10.31
CA ILE A 150 16.20 7.91 -10.65
C ILE A 150 16.83 9.10 -11.39
N ALA A 151 16.08 9.78 -12.25
CA ALA A 151 16.61 10.88 -13.07
C ALA A 151 17.13 12.04 -12.22
N ILE A 152 16.49 12.33 -11.07
CA ILE A 152 16.85 13.46 -10.21
C ILE A 152 18.23 13.27 -9.55
N PRO A 153 18.54 12.16 -8.85
CA PRO A 153 19.88 11.89 -8.34
C PRO A 153 20.93 11.80 -9.44
N VAL A 154 20.61 11.15 -10.58
CA VAL A 154 21.52 11.09 -11.74
C VAL A 154 21.90 12.48 -12.20
N LEU A 155 20.91 13.37 -12.38
CA LEU A 155 21.14 14.74 -12.80
C LEU A 155 21.91 15.53 -11.75
N GLY A 156 21.59 15.35 -10.47
CA GLY A 156 22.33 15.98 -9.36
C GLY A 156 23.81 15.59 -9.37
N ILE A 157 24.11 14.30 -9.54
CA ILE A 157 25.48 13.80 -9.64
C ILE A 157 26.18 14.36 -10.89
N TYR A 158 25.50 14.37 -12.05
CA TYR A 158 26.05 14.91 -13.29
C TYR A 158 26.36 16.41 -13.19
N LEU A 159 25.54 17.18 -12.48
CA LEU A 159 25.75 18.62 -12.23
C LEU A 159 26.82 18.91 -11.16
N GLY A 160 27.50 17.90 -10.62
CA GLY A 160 28.59 18.05 -9.66
C GLY A 160 28.13 18.28 -8.23
N CYS A 161 26.95 17.79 -7.85
CA CYS A 161 26.52 17.79 -6.45
C CYS A 161 27.56 17.03 -5.59
N PRO A 162 28.01 17.57 -4.44
CA PRO A 162 29.08 16.99 -3.63
C PRO A 162 28.59 15.80 -2.80
N THR A 163 28.21 14.73 -3.49
CA THR A 163 27.79 13.45 -2.90
C THR A 163 28.83 12.39 -3.23
N GLU A 164 29.45 11.80 -2.20
CA GLU A 164 30.33 10.64 -2.38
C GLU A 164 29.53 9.32 -2.42
N THR A 165 28.25 9.39 -2.02
CA THR A 165 27.35 8.24 -1.86
C THR A 165 26.25 8.17 -2.92
N GLY A 166 26.58 8.57 -4.16
CA GLY A 166 25.63 8.62 -5.28
C GLY A 166 24.97 7.28 -5.60
N SER A 167 25.68 6.16 -5.45
CA SER A 167 25.13 4.81 -5.61
C SER A 167 24.05 4.49 -4.57
N THR A 168 24.26 4.89 -3.31
CA THR A 168 23.28 4.75 -2.23
C THR A 168 22.04 5.60 -2.49
N ALA A 169 22.20 6.82 -2.99
CA ALA A 169 21.09 7.67 -3.42
C ALA A 169 20.22 6.93 -4.45
N LEU A 170 20.81 6.47 -5.56
CA LEU A 170 20.10 5.76 -6.63
C LEU A 170 19.38 4.49 -6.14
N ALA A 171 20.00 3.71 -5.25
CA ALA A 171 19.39 2.50 -4.70
C ALA A 171 18.18 2.81 -3.80
N THR A 172 18.22 3.93 -3.08
CA THR A 172 17.20 4.28 -2.08
C THR A 172 16.05 5.13 -2.63
N SER A 173 16.25 5.83 -3.76
CA SER A 173 15.24 6.64 -4.45
C SER A 173 13.92 5.92 -4.78
N VAL A 174 13.97 4.61 -5.02
CA VAL A 174 12.78 3.84 -5.43
C VAL A 174 12.09 3.08 -4.30
N LEU A 175 12.64 3.09 -3.09
CA LEU A 175 12.14 2.28 -1.98
C LEU A 175 10.67 2.59 -1.63
N TYR A 176 10.24 3.85 -1.76
CA TYR A 176 8.85 4.25 -1.51
C TYR A 176 7.82 3.61 -2.46
N LEU A 177 8.25 3.07 -3.61
CA LEU A 177 7.37 2.39 -4.58
C LEU A 177 7.20 0.90 -4.26
N ILE A 178 8.06 0.32 -3.40
CA ILE A 178 8.06 -1.11 -3.13
C ILE A 178 6.73 -1.51 -2.47
N PRO A 179 6.04 -2.53 -3.00
CA PRO A 179 4.74 -2.97 -2.47
C PRO A 179 4.95 -3.87 -1.23
N GLY A 180 5.51 -3.32 -0.16
CA GLY A 180 5.87 -4.08 1.04
C GLY A 180 4.68 -4.80 1.68
N VAL A 181 3.54 -4.11 1.84
CA VAL A 181 2.33 -4.70 2.46
C VAL A 181 1.77 -5.88 1.64
N PRO A 182 1.56 -5.78 0.31
CA PRO A 182 1.19 -6.96 -0.50
C PRO A 182 2.16 -8.13 -0.42
N LEU A 183 3.47 -7.87 -0.39
CA LEU A 183 4.49 -8.93 -0.32
C LEU A 183 4.45 -9.67 1.01
N ILE A 184 4.47 -8.91 2.13
CA ILE A 184 4.39 -9.49 3.48
C ILE A 184 3.09 -10.28 3.63
N ASN A 185 1.96 -9.70 3.26
CA ASN A 185 0.68 -10.38 3.35
C ASN A 185 0.59 -11.60 2.43
N GLY A 186 1.21 -11.56 1.24
CA GLY A 186 1.25 -12.70 0.33
C GLY A 186 2.02 -13.89 0.92
N ILE A 187 3.14 -13.63 1.60
CA ILE A 187 3.91 -14.68 2.28
C ILE A 187 3.12 -15.23 3.48
N ILE A 188 2.54 -14.36 4.30
CA ILE A 188 1.73 -14.78 5.46
C ILE A 188 0.56 -15.66 5.01
N ASP A 189 -0.18 -15.25 3.98
CA ASP A 189 -1.31 -16.02 3.44
C ASP A 189 -0.85 -17.43 2.99
N ILE A 190 0.32 -17.58 2.37
CA ILE A 190 0.86 -18.91 1.98
C ILE A 190 1.20 -19.75 3.21
N VAL A 191 1.87 -19.16 4.20
CA VAL A 191 2.26 -19.84 5.44
C VAL A 191 1.05 -20.30 6.25
N GLU A 192 -0.04 -19.53 6.22
CA GLU A 192 -1.31 -19.87 6.87
C GLU A 192 -2.18 -20.86 6.08
N GLY A 193 -1.72 -21.32 4.90
CA GLY A 193 -2.43 -22.30 4.06
C GLY A 193 -3.38 -21.69 3.03
N HIS A 194 -3.51 -20.36 2.96
CA HIS A 194 -4.28 -19.63 1.94
C HIS A 194 -3.46 -19.41 0.65
N THR A 195 -2.98 -20.51 0.05
CA THR A 195 -1.99 -20.49 -1.04
C THR A 195 -2.44 -19.73 -2.29
N LEU A 196 -3.71 -19.83 -2.69
CA LEU A 196 -4.23 -19.16 -3.88
C LEU A 196 -4.27 -17.62 -3.71
N SER A 197 -4.76 -17.14 -2.56
CA SER A 197 -4.76 -15.71 -2.22
C SER A 197 -3.33 -15.17 -2.13
N GLY A 198 -2.46 -15.89 -1.41
CA GLY A 198 -1.07 -15.48 -1.23
C GLY A 198 -0.29 -15.41 -2.54
N THR A 199 -0.41 -16.43 -3.40
CA THR A 199 0.22 -16.45 -4.73
C THR A 199 -0.24 -15.28 -5.58
N SER A 200 -1.54 -14.97 -5.56
CA SER A 200 -2.08 -13.85 -6.32
C SER A 200 -1.51 -12.49 -5.86
N ARG A 201 -1.40 -12.27 -4.55
CA ARG A 201 -0.78 -11.06 -3.98
C ARG A 201 0.71 -10.95 -4.33
N LEU A 202 1.43 -12.08 -4.31
CA LEU A 202 2.84 -12.12 -4.69
C LEU A 202 3.04 -11.82 -6.17
N ILE A 203 2.22 -12.37 -7.08
CA ILE A 203 2.27 -12.04 -8.51
C ILE A 203 2.03 -10.55 -8.72
N HIS A 204 1.04 -9.97 -8.05
CA HIS A 204 0.78 -8.54 -8.14
C HIS A 204 1.96 -7.70 -7.64
N GLY A 205 2.57 -8.09 -6.51
CA GLY A 205 3.79 -7.47 -5.99
C GLY A 205 4.98 -7.58 -6.95
N ALA A 206 5.17 -8.75 -7.56
CA ALA A 206 6.22 -9.00 -8.55
C ALA A 206 6.07 -8.13 -9.80
N LEU A 207 4.83 -7.95 -10.31
CA LEU A 207 4.55 -7.05 -11.43
C LEU A 207 4.88 -5.59 -11.11
N ILE A 208 4.63 -5.15 -9.88
CA ILE A 208 5.04 -3.81 -9.43
C ILE A 208 6.58 -3.71 -9.38
N ILE A 209 7.27 -4.69 -8.80
CA ILE A 209 8.74 -4.71 -8.75
C ILE A 209 9.33 -4.68 -10.17
N LEU A 210 8.77 -5.46 -11.09
CA LEU A 210 9.19 -5.45 -12.49
C LEU A 210 9.00 -4.06 -13.13
N SER A 211 7.87 -3.39 -12.83
CA SER A 211 7.59 -2.03 -13.32
C SER A 211 8.61 -1.01 -12.80
N ILE A 212 8.99 -1.12 -11.51
CA ILE A 212 10.04 -0.29 -10.91
C ILE A 212 11.38 -0.56 -11.61
N ALA A 213 11.77 -1.83 -11.75
CA ALA A 213 13.00 -2.24 -12.39
C ALA A 213 13.10 -1.72 -13.84
N CYS A 214 12.00 -1.80 -14.61
CA CYS A 214 11.94 -1.23 -15.96
C CYS A 214 12.18 0.29 -15.95
N GLY A 215 11.52 1.04 -15.07
CA GLY A 215 11.68 2.49 -14.98
C GLY A 215 13.10 2.92 -14.60
N MET A 216 13.70 2.21 -13.64
CA MET A 216 15.10 2.38 -13.25
C MET A 216 16.04 2.09 -14.42
N ALA A 217 15.88 0.93 -15.08
CA ALA A 217 16.75 0.48 -16.16
C ALA A 217 16.72 1.46 -17.35
N ILE A 218 15.53 1.93 -17.76
CA ILE A 218 15.39 2.91 -18.84
C ILE A 218 16.22 4.17 -18.52
N THR A 219 16.08 4.70 -17.31
CA THR A 219 16.74 5.95 -16.92
C THR A 219 18.25 5.78 -16.82
N LEU A 220 18.72 4.68 -16.22
CA LEU A 220 20.14 4.38 -16.11
C LEU A 220 20.78 4.13 -17.48
N LEU A 221 20.11 3.44 -18.40
CA LEU A 221 20.59 3.23 -19.77
C LEU A 221 20.71 4.54 -20.54
N ILE A 222 19.72 5.44 -20.42
CA ILE A 222 19.78 6.78 -21.05
C ILE A 222 20.93 7.61 -20.46
N ALA A 223 21.08 7.58 -19.14
CA ALA A 223 22.14 8.30 -18.44
C ALA A 223 23.53 7.81 -18.85
N THR A 224 23.78 6.51 -18.74
CA THR A 224 25.07 5.89 -19.11
C THR A 224 25.38 6.01 -20.60
N GLY A 225 24.38 5.87 -21.47
CA GLY A 225 24.55 6.05 -22.91
C GLY A 225 24.90 7.49 -23.33
N ASN A 226 24.47 8.49 -22.56
CA ASN A 226 24.86 9.89 -22.78
C ASN A 226 26.21 10.23 -22.13
N ILE A 227 26.54 9.63 -20.98
CA ILE A 227 27.83 9.82 -20.30
C ILE A 227 28.97 9.18 -21.10
N ALA A 228 28.74 8.07 -21.80
CA ALA A 228 29.76 7.40 -22.62
C ALA A 228 30.01 8.07 -24.00
N LYS A 229 29.22 9.08 -24.38
CA LYS A 229 29.32 9.78 -25.69
C LYS A 229 30.00 11.15 -25.61
N ILE A 230 30.46 11.57 -24.44
CA ILE A 230 31.20 12.82 -24.19
C ILE A 230 32.63 12.43 -23.80
#